data_AF-A0A286ELP2-F1
#
_entry.id   AF-A0A286ELP2-F1
#
_cell.length_a   1.000
_cell.length_b   1.000
_cell.length_c   1.000
_cell.angle_alpha   90.00
_cell.angle_beta   90.00
_cell.angle_gamma   90.00
#
_symmetry.space_group_name_H-M   'P 1'
#
loop_
_entity.id
_entity.type
_entity.pdbx_description
1 polymer ?
#
loop_
_entity_poly.entity_id
_entity_poly.type
_entity_poly.pdbx_seq_one_letter_code
_entity_poly.pdbx_strand_id
1 'polypeptide(L)'
;MQDPKAMALEATGERFIPEAMGGDLIEAEHQLRYRFALPYVRGKAVLDAGCGVGWGSQLLLDAGALKVTGLDISEEAITNAVARVPDASFEVGDLMDLPFEDGQFDVVVCFEALEHTSDTGKTLDELARVLRADGVLFVSSPNPRVYPAGNPFHLHEMVPEELEADVAARFAHVELFRQHLHLSSLLFPDTAGDAADQVDPQQLNCETYSIGAITPGHDPYSVAVASNATLPELRSQQTVAPSGQLDNLGALAAALTEERESIHADHRRILEERVRLLEQLSAADTSMRDLMSENAALVAQAEKFSKQVAGLSAVEDERNHLAATLISEKQELGKVAQRLSECVNDRDHFAAALVSCEQALAKVTPLLTESTPASTLPDPAFAELRDRLNSAIERNAHLEAELDAHVRTISWRITKPLRRVRVMGRHGRIS
;
A
#
# COMPACT_ATOMS: atom_id res chain seq x y z
N MET A 1 44.42 23.31 -38.41
CA MET A 1 43.50 24.15 -37.62
C MET A 1 42.30 23.27 -37.38
N GLN A 2 42.09 22.79 -36.15
CA GLN A 2 40.98 21.88 -35.84
C GLN A 2 39.68 22.70 -35.81
N ASP A 3 38.67 22.23 -36.53
CA ASP A 3 37.29 22.73 -36.54
C ASP A 3 36.75 22.89 -35.11
N PRO A 4 35.98 23.96 -34.80
CA PRO A 4 35.25 24.00 -33.55
C PRO A 4 34.21 22.87 -33.59
N LYS A 5 34.41 21.86 -32.74
CA LYS A 5 33.53 20.69 -32.64
C LYS A 5 32.08 21.14 -32.44
N ALA A 6 31.24 20.90 -33.45
CA ALA A 6 29.81 20.77 -33.26
C ALA A 6 29.56 19.88 -32.04
N MET A 7 28.75 20.34 -31.09
CA MET A 7 28.41 19.52 -29.93
C MET A 7 27.49 18.40 -30.40
N ALA A 8 27.76 17.18 -29.92
CA ALA A 8 27.02 15.99 -30.32
C ALA A 8 25.61 16.04 -29.70
N LEU A 9 24.68 16.63 -30.43
CA LEU A 9 23.25 16.62 -30.12
C LEU A 9 22.65 15.25 -30.39
N GLU A 10 21.78 14.79 -29.50
CA GLU A 10 21.02 13.57 -29.70
C GLU A 10 19.97 13.78 -30.80
N ALA A 11 19.95 12.87 -31.78
CA ALA A 11 19.01 12.89 -32.90
C ALA A 11 17.67 12.27 -32.49
N THR A 12 16.87 13.03 -31.74
CA THR A 12 15.58 12.56 -31.18
C THR A 12 14.43 12.55 -32.17
N GLY A 13 14.53 13.27 -33.28
CA GLY A 13 13.45 13.49 -34.26
C GLY A 13 12.77 14.86 -34.10
N GLU A 14 12.73 15.39 -32.88
CA GLU A 14 12.16 16.72 -32.57
C GLU A 14 12.89 17.87 -33.27
N ARG A 15 14.19 17.70 -33.52
CA ARG A 15 15.03 18.68 -34.19
C ARG A 15 15.68 18.01 -35.37
N PHE A 16 15.49 18.61 -36.54
CA PHE A 16 16.17 18.13 -37.74
C PHE A 16 17.67 18.44 -37.66
N ILE A 17 18.49 17.38 -37.60
CA ILE A 17 19.95 17.46 -37.61
C ILE A 17 20.44 16.85 -38.92
N PRO A 18 20.89 17.66 -39.90
CA PRO A 18 21.22 17.18 -41.25
C PRO A 18 22.24 16.05 -41.28
N GLU A 19 23.24 16.07 -40.39
CA GLU A 19 24.29 15.06 -40.34
C GLU A 19 23.80 13.69 -39.84
N ALA A 20 22.71 13.68 -39.06
CA ALA A 20 22.14 12.47 -38.49
C ALA A 20 20.92 11.96 -39.26
N MET A 21 20.21 12.86 -39.95
CA MET A 21 18.88 12.63 -40.52
C MET A 21 18.77 13.00 -42.01
N GLY A 22 19.87 13.40 -42.65
CA GLY A 22 19.89 13.75 -44.06
C GLY A 22 19.57 12.55 -44.96
N GLY A 23 18.77 12.77 -46.00
CA GLY A 23 18.31 11.74 -46.94
C GLY A 23 17.09 10.95 -46.48
N ASP A 24 16.56 11.24 -45.29
CA ASP A 24 15.39 10.58 -44.72
C ASP A 24 14.08 11.35 -45.00
N LEU A 25 12.93 10.70 -44.80
CA LEU A 25 11.61 11.33 -44.95
C LEU A 25 11.44 12.56 -44.05
N ILE A 26 12.07 12.53 -42.86
CA ILE A 26 12.04 13.66 -41.93
C ILE A 26 12.66 14.92 -42.52
N GLU A 27 13.72 14.80 -43.33
CA GLU A 27 14.27 15.95 -44.05
C GLU A 27 13.24 16.49 -45.04
N ALA A 28 12.59 15.63 -45.80
CA ALA A 28 11.57 16.01 -46.78
C ALA A 28 10.42 16.77 -46.14
N GLU A 29 9.98 16.31 -44.96
CA GLU A 29 8.90 16.92 -44.19
C GLU A 29 9.24 18.32 -43.73
N HIS A 30 10.43 18.53 -43.17
CA HIS A 30 10.91 19.85 -42.75
C HIS A 30 11.17 20.76 -43.95
N GLN A 31 11.81 20.23 -44.99
CA GLN A 31 12.16 20.98 -46.18
C GLN A 31 10.95 21.56 -46.88
N LEU A 32 9.83 20.83 -46.92
CA LEU A 32 8.61 21.30 -47.57
C LEU A 32 8.08 22.59 -46.94
N ARG A 33 8.07 22.68 -45.60
CA ARG A 33 7.60 23.86 -44.86
C ARG A 33 8.49 25.07 -45.11
N TYR A 34 9.82 24.90 -45.03
CA TYR A 34 10.74 25.99 -45.36
C TYR A 34 10.61 26.41 -46.83
N ARG A 35 10.56 25.47 -47.77
CA ARG A 35 10.36 25.74 -49.21
C ARG A 35 9.06 26.46 -49.51
N PHE A 36 8.02 26.23 -48.71
CA PHE A 36 6.78 27.00 -48.80
C PHE A 36 6.98 28.47 -48.43
N ALA A 37 7.84 28.78 -47.47
CA ALA A 37 8.16 30.17 -47.10
C ALA A 37 9.19 30.86 -48.03
N LEU A 38 10.11 30.11 -48.66
CA LEU A 38 11.24 30.69 -49.43
C LEU A 38 10.87 31.75 -50.49
N PRO A 39 9.77 31.63 -51.25
CA PRO A 39 9.39 32.65 -52.24
C PRO A 39 9.12 34.03 -51.62
N TYR A 40 8.79 34.08 -50.33
CA TYR A 40 8.31 35.28 -49.65
C TYR A 40 9.39 36.00 -48.83
N VAL A 41 10.59 35.42 -48.70
CA VAL A 41 11.65 35.98 -47.85
C VAL A 41 12.65 36.88 -48.57
N ARG A 42 12.63 36.92 -49.90
CA ARG A 42 13.64 37.66 -50.66
C ARG A 42 13.66 39.15 -50.32
N GLY A 43 14.82 39.64 -49.88
CA GLY A 43 15.02 41.03 -49.48
C GLY A 43 14.32 41.42 -48.17
N LYS A 44 13.87 40.44 -47.39
CA LYS A 44 13.11 40.63 -46.14
C LYS A 44 13.95 40.35 -44.89
N ALA A 45 13.61 41.01 -43.78
CA ALA A 45 14.08 40.61 -42.46
C ALA A 45 13.20 39.48 -41.93
N VAL A 46 13.83 38.33 -41.64
CA VAL A 46 13.15 37.09 -41.27
C VAL A 46 13.51 36.66 -39.87
N LEU A 47 12.51 36.27 -39.08
CA LEU A 47 12.67 35.51 -37.84
C LEU A 47 12.40 34.03 -38.11
N ASP A 48 13.34 33.19 -37.73
CA ASP A 48 13.21 31.73 -37.65
C ASP A 48 13.02 31.35 -36.18
N ALA A 49 11.75 31.23 -35.76
CA ALA A 49 11.33 31.05 -34.38
C ALA A 49 11.20 29.54 -34.05
N GLY A 50 12.12 29.02 -33.24
CA GLY A 50 12.35 27.57 -33.09
C GLY A 50 13.36 27.05 -34.12
N CYS A 51 14.47 27.78 -34.34
CA CYS A 51 15.38 27.52 -35.46
C CYS A 51 16.22 26.23 -35.33
N GLY A 52 16.23 25.59 -34.16
CA GLY A 52 17.05 24.42 -33.88
C GLY A 52 18.53 24.68 -34.18
N VAL A 53 19.15 23.81 -34.99
CA VAL A 53 20.56 23.89 -35.39
C VAL A 53 20.82 24.82 -36.58
N GLY A 54 19.86 25.67 -36.94
CA GLY A 54 20.00 26.70 -37.98
C GLY A 54 19.89 26.18 -39.42
N TRP A 55 19.48 24.94 -39.64
CA TRP A 55 19.36 24.38 -40.99
C TRP A 55 18.34 25.15 -41.85
N GLY A 56 17.17 25.43 -41.29
CA GLY A 56 16.14 26.23 -41.95
C GLY A 56 16.59 27.67 -42.21
N SER A 57 17.29 28.26 -41.23
CA SER A 57 17.89 29.59 -41.34
C SER A 57 18.85 29.72 -42.54
N GLN A 58 19.64 28.69 -42.84
CA GLN A 58 20.48 28.66 -44.04
C GLN A 58 19.65 28.71 -45.33
N LEU A 59 18.58 27.91 -45.42
CA LEU A 59 17.69 27.91 -46.59
C LEU A 59 17.04 29.27 -46.83
N LEU A 60 16.66 29.97 -45.75
CA LEU A 60 16.07 31.31 -45.81
C LEU A 60 17.08 32.33 -46.34
N LEU A 61 18.34 32.28 -45.90
CA LEU A 61 19.43 33.11 -46.44
C LEU A 61 19.69 32.81 -47.92
N ASP A 62 19.79 31.53 -48.29
CA ASP A 62 20.06 31.11 -49.67
C ASP A 62 18.95 31.54 -50.64
N ALA A 63 17.71 31.63 -50.16
CA ALA A 63 16.58 32.17 -50.93
C ALA A 63 16.64 33.70 -51.13
N GLY A 64 17.57 34.37 -50.47
CA GLY A 64 17.86 35.80 -50.61
C GLY A 64 17.23 36.66 -49.52
N ALA A 65 16.96 36.13 -48.33
CA ALA A 65 16.60 36.96 -47.18
C ALA A 65 17.65 38.05 -46.93
N LEU A 66 17.20 39.27 -46.60
CA LEU A 66 18.10 40.39 -46.31
C LEU A 66 18.85 40.14 -44.99
N LYS A 67 18.13 39.59 -44.01
CA LYS A 67 18.66 39.21 -42.71
C LYS A 67 17.83 38.07 -42.15
N VAL A 68 18.49 37.06 -41.59
CA VAL A 68 17.84 36.00 -40.83
C VAL A 68 18.29 36.10 -39.37
N THR A 69 17.31 36.07 -38.46
CA THR A 69 17.54 35.93 -37.03
C THR A 69 16.88 34.64 -36.58
N GLY A 70 17.64 33.70 -36.03
CA GLY A 70 17.12 32.47 -35.45
C GLY A 70 16.99 32.59 -33.94
N LEU A 71 15.94 31.99 -33.37
CA LEU A 71 15.76 31.89 -31.93
C LEU A 71 15.37 30.47 -31.54
N ASP A 72 15.95 29.95 -30.48
CA ASP A 72 15.63 28.63 -29.91
C ASP A 72 15.90 28.64 -28.40
N ILE A 73 15.14 27.84 -27.64
CA ILE A 73 15.31 27.73 -26.19
C ILE A 73 16.60 26.98 -25.81
N SER A 74 17.12 26.15 -26.71
CA SER A 74 18.27 25.28 -26.48
C SER A 74 19.59 25.99 -26.81
N GLU A 75 20.34 26.37 -25.78
CA GLU A 75 21.68 26.96 -25.90
C GLU A 75 22.66 26.11 -26.75
N GLU A 76 22.56 24.78 -26.65
CA GLU A 76 23.35 23.86 -27.46
C GLU A 76 22.97 23.90 -28.95
N ALA A 77 21.67 24.11 -29.25
CA ALA A 77 21.19 24.19 -30.62
C ALA A 77 21.67 25.49 -31.27
N ILE A 78 21.56 26.60 -30.53
CA ILE A 78 22.07 27.92 -30.93
C ILE A 78 23.59 27.88 -31.14
N THR A 79 24.35 27.20 -30.27
CA THR A 79 25.81 27.05 -30.45
C THR A 79 26.13 26.37 -31.79
N ASN A 80 25.40 25.31 -32.15
CA ASN A 80 25.56 24.65 -33.44
C ASN A 80 25.08 25.51 -34.62
N ALA A 81 23.99 26.26 -34.45
CA ALA A 81 23.44 27.15 -35.46
C ALA A 81 24.42 28.28 -35.83
N VAL A 82 25.05 28.91 -34.83
CA VAL A 82 26.10 29.93 -35.03
C VAL A 82 27.29 29.37 -35.81
N ALA A 83 27.71 28.15 -35.50
CA ALA A 83 28.81 27.50 -36.22
C ALA A 83 28.42 27.14 -37.66
N ARG A 84 27.16 26.75 -37.89
CA ARG A 84 26.64 26.33 -39.20
C ARG A 84 26.39 27.51 -40.14
N VAL A 85 25.79 28.59 -39.63
CA VAL A 85 25.27 29.70 -40.45
C VAL A 85 25.83 31.04 -39.93
N PRO A 86 27.13 31.33 -40.14
CA PRO A 86 27.77 32.52 -39.58
C PRO A 86 27.21 33.85 -40.11
N ASP A 87 26.48 33.82 -41.24
CA ASP A 87 25.85 34.99 -41.84
C ASP A 87 24.46 35.32 -41.24
N ALA A 88 23.91 34.44 -40.39
CA ALA A 88 22.69 34.68 -39.60
C ALA A 88 23.03 35.15 -38.18
N SER A 89 22.06 35.79 -37.52
CA SER A 89 22.13 36.09 -36.08
C SER A 89 21.33 35.05 -35.30
N PHE A 90 21.80 34.60 -34.15
CA PHE A 90 21.11 33.60 -33.34
C PHE A 90 21.03 34.04 -31.88
N GLU A 91 19.87 33.83 -31.27
CA GLU A 91 19.59 34.19 -29.88
C GLU A 91 19.00 33.00 -29.12
N VAL A 92 19.43 32.81 -27.87
CA VAL A 92 18.76 31.87 -26.96
C VAL A 92 17.57 32.60 -26.34
N GLY A 93 16.36 32.04 -26.47
CA GLY A 93 15.17 32.68 -25.93
C GLY A 93 13.93 31.79 -25.91
N ASP A 94 12.91 32.26 -25.19
CA ASP A 94 11.61 31.61 -25.08
C ASP A 94 10.64 32.20 -26.12
N LEU A 95 9.94 31.33 -26.85
CA LEU A 95 8.91 31.76 -27.81
C LEU A 95 7.74 32.49 -27.15
N MET A 96 7.53 32.29 -25.85
CA MET A 96 6.51 32.98 -25.06
C MET A 96 6.98 34.37 -24.57
N ASP A 97 8.23 34.77 -24.79
CA ASP A 97 8.79 36.07 -24.39
C ASP A 97 9.96 36.44 -25.31
N LEU A 98 9.64 36.88 -26.53
CA LEU A 98 10.62 37.10 -27.58
C LEU A 98 11.45 38.37 -27.30
N PRO A 99 12.80 38.30 -27.30
CA PRO A 99 13.69 39.42 -26.98
C PRO A 99 13.86 40.40 -28.17
N PHE A 100 12.76 40.68 -28.88
CA PHE A 100 12.72 41.47 -30.11
C PHE A 100 11.73 42.62 -29.99
N GLU A 101 11.98 43.68 -30.77
CA GLU A 101 11.11 44.85 -30.82
C GLU A 101 9.81 44.56 -31.58
N ASP A 102 8.76 45.32 -31.28
CA ASP A 102 7.48 45.24 -32.00
C ASP A 102 7.69 45.58 -33.48
N GLY A 103 7.11 44.79 -34.38
CA GLY A 103 7.20 45.03 -35.82
C GLY A 103 8.62 44.97 -36.40
N GLN A 104 9.52 44.20 -35.79
CA GLN A 104 10.91 44.07 -36.23
C GLN A 104 11.06 43.25 -37.52
N PHE A 105 10.18 42.27 -37.78
CA PHE A 105 10.34 41.30 -38.87
C PHE A 105 9.28 41.41 -39.96
N ASP A 106 9.70 41.31 -41.22
CA ASP A 106 8.80 41.25 -42.37
C ASP A 106 8.15 39.86 -42.52
N VAL A 107 8.90 38.81 -42.20
CA VAL A 107 8.43 37.42 -42.24
C VAL A 107 8.84 36.74 -40.94
N VAL A 108 7.92 35.98 -40.36
CA VAL A 108 8.20 35.11 -39.22
C VAL A 108 7.85 33.69 -39.66
N VAL A 109 8.77 32.76 -39.49
CA VAL A 109 8.51 31.33 -39.62
C VAL A 109 8.62 30.67 -38.24
N CYS A 110 7.68 29.80 -37.91
CA CYS A 110 7.68 29.03 -36.68
C CYS A 110 7.18 27.62 -36.98
N PHE A 111 8.10 26.69 -37.23
CA PHE A 111 7.75 25.34 -37.68
C PHE A 111 8.07 24.31 -36.60
N GLU A 112 7.07 23.50 -36.23
CA GLU A 112 7.20 22.40 -35.24
C GLU A 112 7.82 22.87 -33.92
N ALA A 113 7.32 24.00 -33.41
CA ALA A 113 7.82 24.61 -32.19
C ALA A 113 6.71 25.07 -31.24
N LEU A 114 5.47 25.25 -31.72
CA LEU A 114 4.35 25.70 -30.90
C LEU A 114 4.00 24.66 -29.82
N GLU A 115 4.01 23.39 -30.20
CA GLU A 115 3.64 22.25 -29.37
C GLU A 115 4.55 22.04 -28.17
N HIS A 116 5.75 22.63 -28.19
CA HIS A 116 6.70 22.61 -27.10
C HIS A 116 6.48 23.74 -26.07
N THR A 117 5.55 24.66 -26.34
CA THR A 117 5.26 25.79 -25.46
C THR A 117 4.12 25.48 -24.50
N SER A 118 4.20 26.04 -23.29
CA SER A 118 3.15 25.82 -22.27
C SER A 118 1.88 26.65 -22.51
N ASP A 119 1.97 27.69 -23.35
CA ASP A 119 0.86 28.58 -23.71
C ASP A 119 1.02 29.00 -25.18
N THR A 120 0.42 28.22 -26.08
CA THR A 120 0.46 28.47 -27.53
C THR A 120 -0.14 29.82 -27.90
N GLY A 121 -1.15 30.27 -27.15
CA GLY A 121 -1.76 31.59 -27.32
C GLY A 121 -0.76 32.70 -27.08
N LYS A 122 -0.04 32.65 -25.95
CA LYS A 122 1.01 33.63 -25.63
C LYS A 122 2.13 33.63 -26.68
N THR A 123 2.54 32.45 -27.16
CA THR A 123 3.52 32.36 -28.25
C THR A 123 3.00 33.02 -29.53
N LEU A 124 1.76 32.75 -29.94
CA LEU A 124 1.16 33.41 -31.11
C LEU A 124 1.03 34.93 -30.93
N ASP A 125 0.75 35.41 -29.72
CA ASP A 125 0.74 36.85 -29.40
C ASP A 125 2.12 37.48 -29.59
N GLU A 126 3.18 36.82 -29.13
CA GLU A 126 4.56 37.28 -29.31
C GLU A 126 5.00 37.25 -30.78
N LEU A 127 4.68 36.18 -31.52
CA LEU A 127 4.95 36.09 -32.95
C LEU A 127 4.22 37.20 -33.73
N ALA A 128 2.98 37.52 -33.36
CA ALA A 128 2.22 38.63 -33.94
C ALA A 128 2.80 40.00 -33.57
N ARG A 129 3.30 40.17 -32.34
CA ARG A 129 3.90 41.42 -31.85
C ARG A 129 5.17 41.79 -32.62
N VAL A 130 6.06 40.82 -32.83
CA VAL A 130 7.35 41.07 -33.52
C VAL A 130 7.20 41.17 -35.04
N LEU A 131 6.06 40.73 -35.59
CA LEU A 131 5.75 40.83 -37.01
C LEU A 131 5.29 42.26 -37.37
N ARG A 132 5.77 42.76 -38.51
CA ARG A 132 5.29 44.02 -39.08
C ARG A 132 3.80 43.95 -39.42
N ALA A 133 3.12 45.09 -39.43
CA ALA A 133 1.70 45.17 -39.76
C ALA A 133 1.36 44.59 -41.15
N ASP A 134 2.28 44.69 -42.11
CA ASP A 134 2.19 44.11 -43.46
C ASP A 134 3.03 42.84 -43.63
N GLY A 135 3.55 42.29 -42.54
CA GLY A 135 4.37 41.08 -42.54
C GLY A 135 3.53 39.81 -42.68
N VAL A 136 4.21 38.69 -42.93
CA VAL A 136 3.58 37.36 -43.09
C VAL A 136 4.14 36.39 -42.06
N LEU A 137 3.25 35.74 -41.33
CA LEU A 137 3.55 34.62 -40.44
C LEU A 137 3.32 33.30 -41.17
N PHE A 138 4.28 32.39 -41.07
CA PHE A 138 4.11 30.97 -41.41
C PHE A 138 4.29 30.18 -40.12
N VAL A 139 3.26 29.43 -39.72
CA VAL A 139 3.32 28.64 -38.49
C VAL A 139 2.80 27.24 -38.73
N SER A 140 3.49 26.22 -38.22
CA SER A 140 3.06 24.83 -38.34
C SER A 140 2.93 24.13 -37.00
N SER A 141 2.13 23.07 -37.00
CA SER A 141 1.94 22.19 -35.84
C SER A 141 1.62 20.76 -36.32
N PRO A 142 2.08 19.73 -35.59
CA PRO A 142 1.70 18.35 -35.87
C PRO A 142 0.20 18.15 -35.65
N ASN A 143 -0.40 17.32 -36.50
CA ASN A 143 -1.81 16.95 -36.37
C ASN A 143 -1.94 15.72 -35.45
N PRO A 144 -2.46 15.86 -34.22
CA PRO A 144 -2.54 14.77 -33.25
C PRO A 144 -3.50 13.64 -33.66
N ARG A 145 -4.29 13.83 -34.73
CA ARG A 145 -5.14 12.77 -35.29
C ARG A 145 -4.33 11.73 -36.07
N VAL A 146 -3.13 12.08 -36.52
CA VAL A 146 -2.27 11.26 -37.38
C VAL A 146 -0.91 11.03 -36.73
N TYR A 147 -0.35 12.06 -36.10
CA TYR A 147 0.94 11.99 -35.44
C TYR A 147 0.87 11.07 -34.21
N PRO A 148 1.88 10.21 -33.96
CA PRO A 148 1.86 9.28 -32.83
C PRO A 148 1.76 10.01 -31.49
N ALA A 149 0.74 9.65 -30.69
CA ALA A 149 0.57 10.21 -29.35
C ALA A 149 1.68 9.75 -28.39
N GLY A 150 1.97 10.58 -27.38
CA GLY A 150 2.89 10.22 -26.28
C GLY A 150 4.31 10.75 -26.45
N ASN A 151 4.52 11.73 -27.34
CA ASN A 151 5.77 12.48 -27.40
C ASN A 151 5.95 13.26 -26.08
N PRO A 152 7.01 13.00 -25.27
CA PRO A 152 7.21 13.67 -24.00
C PRO A 152 7.55 15.17 -24.13
N PHE A 153 7.91 15.62 -25.33
CA PHE A 153 8.24 17.02 -25.60
C PHE A 153 7.03 17.86 -26.03
N HIS A 154 5.91 17.24 -26.39
CA HIS A 154 4.68 17.95 -26.75
C HIS A 154 3.89 18.30 -25.48
N LEU A 155 3.80 19.58 -25.16
CA LEU A 155 2.97 20.12 -24.09
C LEU A 155 1.53 20.35 -24.57
N HIS A 156 1.34 20.77 -25.82
CA HIS A 156 0.03 21.00 -26.41
C HIS A 156 0.00 20.67 -27.90
N GLU A 157 -0.78 19.66 -28.30
CA GLU A 157 -0.99 19.32 -29.70
C GLU A 157 -2.34 19.87 -30.15
N MET A 158 -2.33 20.69 -31.21
CA MET A 158 -3.54 21.36 -31.71
C MET A 158 -4.09 20.58 -32.89
N VAL A 159 -5.40 20.30 -32.90
CA VAL A 159 -5.98 19.87 -34.17
C VAL A 159 -5.96 21.04 -35.15
N PRO A 160 -5.93 20.78 -36.45
CA PRO A 160 -5.75 21.85 -37.44
C PRO A 160 -6.81 22.96 -37.43
N GLU A 161 -8.05 22.63 -37.03
CA GLU A 161 -9.12 23.62 -36.87
C GLU A 161 -8.91 24.53 -35.65
N GLU A 162 -8.23 24.04 -34.60
CA GLU A 162 -7.82 24.84 -33.45
C GLU A 162 -6.68 25.79 -33.82
N LEU A 163 -5.68 25.30 -34.57
CA LEU A 163 -4.59 26.12 -35.08
C LEU A 163 -5.12 27.29 -35.92
N GLU A 164 -6.01 26.99 -36.88
CA GLU A 164 -6.63 28.03 -37.72
C GLU A 164 -7.41 29.05 -36.89
N ALA A 165 -8.22 28.59 -35.93
CA ALA A 165 -9.02 29.47 -35.08
C ALA A 165 -8.15 30.39 -34.20
N ASP A 166 -7.10 29.86 -33.58
CA ASP A 166 -6.22 30.62 -32.68
C ASP A 166 -5.36 31.65 -33.44
N VAL A 167 -4.94 31.31 -34.67
CA VAL A 167 -4.25 32.25 -35.54
C VAL A 167 -5.23 33.31 -36.06
N ALA A 168 -6.46 32.93 -36.44
CA ALA A 168 -7.49 33.86 -36.90
C ALA A 168 -8.00 34.81 -35.80
N ALA A 169 -7.81 34.47 -34.53
CA ALA A 169 -8.08 35.39 -33.41
C ALA A 169 -7.11 36.60 -33.39
N ARG A 170 -5.96 36.50 -34.07
CA ARG A 170 -4.87 37.50 -34.03
C ARG A 170 -4.62 38.21 -35.35
N PHE A 171 -5.01 37.60 -36.47
CA PHE A 171 -4.74 38.11 -37.81
C PHE A 171 -6.01 38.29 -38.64
N ALA A 172 -6.06 39.37 -39.42
CA ALA A 172 -7.21 39.67 -40.30
C ALA A 172 -7.35 38.69 -41.47
N HIS A 173 -6.24 38.11 -41.93
CA HIS A 173 -6.19 37.17 -43.04
C HIS A 173 -5.43 35.92 -42.63
N VAL A 174 -6.06 34.75 -42.76
CA VAL A 174 -5.50 33.45 -42.45
C VAL A 174 -5.86 32.47 -43.55
N GLU A 175 -4.90 31.65 -43.97
CA GLU A 175 -5.11 30.53 -44.88
C GLU A 175 -4.42 29.29 -44.33
N LEU A 176 -5.15 28.17 -44.28
CA LEU A 176 -4.67 26.90 -43.74
C LEU A 176 -4.25 25.94 -44.87
N PHE A 177 -3.01 25.45 -44.79
CA PHE A 177 -2.46 24.43 -45.67
C PHE A 177 -2.25 23.13 -44.91
N ARG A 178 -2.44 22.01 -45.60
CA ARG A 178 -2.24 20.66 -45.06
C ARG A 178 -1.07 20.00 -45.77
N GLN A 179 -0.11 19.50 -45.00
CA GLN A 179 1.03 18.79 -45.54
C GLN A 179 0.66 17.33 -45.74
N HIS A 180 0.67 16.86 -46.99
CA HIS A 180 0.37 15.48 -47.32
C HIS A 180 1.60 14.75 -47.83
N LEU A 181 1.83 13.55 -47.32
CA LEU A 181 2.85 12.64 -47.83
C LEU A 181 2.28 11.88 -49.02
N HIS A 182 2.91 12.04 -50.17
CA HIS A 182 2.56 11.32 -51.39
C HIS A 182 3.76 10.54 -51.90
N LEU A 183 3.50 9.31 -52.36
CA LEU A 183 4.49 8.56 -53.11
C LEU A 183 4.59 9.13 -54.53
N SER A 184 5.81 9.49 -54.94
CA SER A 184 6.10 9.98 -56.28
C SER A 184 6.96 8.98 -57.06
N SER A 185 6.84 8.96 -58.39
CA SER A 185 7.69 8.20 -59.30
C SER A 185 8.29 9.17 -60.32
N LEU A 186 9.62 9.24 -60.37
CA LEU A 186 10.37 10.15 -61.23
C LEU A 186 11.21 9.37 -62.24
N LEU A 187 11.36 9.90 -63.46
CA LEU A 187 12.28 9.39 -64.47
C LEU A 187 13.39 10.41 -64.71
N PHE A 188 14.63 9.96 -64.55
CA PHE A 188 15.82 10.74 -64.87
C PHE A 188 16.55 10.08 -66.05
N PRO A 189 17.19 10.86 -66.93
CA PRO A 189 18.05 10.27 -67.96
C PRO A 189 19.29 9.64 -67.32
N ASP A 190 19.70 8.46 -67.80
CA ASP A 190 20.90 7.74 -67.31
C ASP A 190 22.18 8.60 -67.33
N THR A 191 22.23 9.61 -68.19
CA THR A 191 23.34 10.56 -68.30
C THR A 191 23.44 11.55 -67.13
N ALA A 192 22.47 11.56 -66.21
CA ALA A 192 22.47 12.46 -65.05
C ALA A 192 23.58 12.11 -64.02
N GLY A 193 24.08 10.87 -64.00
CA GLY A 193 25.19 10.43 -63.12
C GLY A 193 25.00 10.77 -61.62
N ASP A 194 26.08 10.65 -60.83
CA ASP A 194 26.11 11.02 -59.40
C ASP A 194 25.81 12.52 -59.12
N ALA A 195 25.50 13.33 -60.14
CA ALA A 195 24.97 14.68 -59.97
C ALA A 195 23.48 14.69 -59.59
N ALA A 196 22.82 13.52 -59.53
CA ALA A 196 21.44 13.37 -59.06
C ALA A 196 21.24 13.81 -57.59
N ASP A 197 22.27 13.71 -56.75
CA ASP A 197 22.23 14.19 -55.35
C ASP A 197 22.24 15.72 -55.23
N GLN A 198 22.42 16.43 -56.35
CA GLN A 198 22.43 17.89 -56.44
C GLN A 198 21.43 18.42 -57.49
N VAL A 199 20.39 17.66 -57.84
CA VAL A 199 19.30 18.24 -58.63
C VAL A 199 18.63 19.29 -57.77
N ASP A 200 18.93 20.56 -58.07
CA ASP A 200 18.18 21.69 -57.52
C ASP A 200 16.68 21.42 -57.76
N PRO A 201 15.87 21.20 -56.72
CA PRO A 201 14.46 20.90 -56.90
C PRO A 201 13.70 22.06 -57.57
N GLN A 202 14.27 23.27 -57.62
CA GLN A 202 13.73 24.40 -58.40
C GLN A 202 13.90 24.22 -59.92
N GLN A 203 14.76 23.30 -60.36
CA GLN A 203 15.00 22.97 -61.77
C GLN A 203 14.21 21.76 -62.26
N LEU A 204 13.61 20.98 -61.35
CA LEU A 204 12.61 19.97 -61.70
C LEU A 204 11.33 20.68 -62.13
N ASN A 205 11.31 21.16 -63.38
CA ASN A 205 10.10 21.64 -64.03
C ASN A 205 9.24 20.44 -64.44
N CYS A 206 8.79 19.66 -63.45
CA CYS A 206 7.90 18.53 -63.64
C CYS A 206 6.44 19.00 -63.48
N GLU A 207 5.59 18.57 -64.40
CA GLU A 207 4.15 18.68 -64.19
C GLU A 207 3.70 17.60 -63.21
N THR A 208 3.12 18.02 -62.09
CA THR A 208 2.60 17.10 -61.08
C THR A 208 1.14 16.76 -61.37
N TYR A 209 0.83 15.46 -61.39
CA TYR A 209 -0.54 14.95 -61.51
C TYR A 209 -0.87 14.05 -60.32
N SER A 210 -1.91 14.39 -59.56
CA SER A 210 -2.39 13.53 -58.46
C SER A 210 -3.30 12.43 -58.99
N ILE A 211 -2.99 11.17 -58.68
CA ILE A 211 -3.84 10.00 -58.97
C ILE A 211 -4.64 9.68 -57.69
N GLY A 212 -5.47 10.62 -57.26
CA GLY A 212 -6.28 10.45 -56.04
C GLY A 212 -6.76 11.78 -55.46
N ALA A 213 -7.84 11.69 -54.66
CA ALA A 213 -8.31 12.82 -53.88
C ALA A 213 -7.46 13.00 -52.63
N ILE A 214 -7.08 14.24 -52.35
CA ILE A 214 -6.50 14.64 -51.07
C ILE A 214 -7.66 14.68 -50.06
N THR A 215 -7.54 13.90 -48.98
CA THR A 215 -8.56 13.83 -47.93
C THR A 215 -8.07 14.59 -46.69
N PRO A 216 -8.74 15.69 -46.30
CA PRO A 216 -8.39 16.41 -45.07
C PRO A 216 -8.42 15.50 -43.83
N GLY A 217 -7.55 15.78 -42.86
CA GLY A 217 -7.50 15.08 -41.57
C GLY A 217 -6.59 13.85 -41.54
N HIS A 218 -5.98 13.47 -42.66
CA HIS A 218 -4.92 12.45 -42.77
C HIS A 218 -3.54 13.07 -43.05
N ASP A 219 -3.44 14.40 -42.95
CA ASP A 219 -2.22 15.18 -43.00
C ASP A 219 -1.45 15.08 -41.67
N PRO A 220 -0.15 14.73 -41.66
CA PRO A 220 0.67 14.76 -40.45
C PRO A 220 0.89 16.16 -39.89
N TYR A 221 0.86 17.20 -40.72
CA TYR A 221 1.14 18.58 -40.30
C TYR A 221 0.18 19.57 -40.96
N SER A 222 -0.10 20.64 -40.23
CA SER A 222 -0.83 21.80 -40.74
C SER A 222 0.04 23.03 -40.71
N VAL A 223 -0.09 23.90 -41.71
CA VAL A 223 0.63 25.18 -41.81
C VAL A 223 -0.40 26.28 -41.97
N ALA A 224 -0.51 27.17 -40.98
CA ALA A 224 -1.29 28.40 -41.09
C ALA A 224 -0.39 29.53 -41.60
N VAL A 225 -0.87 30.24 -42.62
CA VAL A 225 -0.22 31.46 -43.13
C VAL A 225 -1.11 32.64 -42.79
N ALA A 226 -0.56 33.67 -42.16
CA ALA A 226 -1.34 34.76 -41.61
C ALA A 226 -0.70 36.14 -41.79
N SER A 227 -1.55 37.16 -41.94
CA SER A 227 -1.14 38.57 -42.02
C SER A 227 -2.28 39.50 -41.63
N ASN A 228 -1.94 40.72 -41.19
CA ASN A 228 -2.91 41.80 -41.04
C ASN A 228 -3.11 42.60 -42.34
N ALA A 229 -2.26 42.37 -43.34
CA ALA A 229 -2.47 42.81 -44.71
C ALA A 229 -2.99 41.64 -45.57
N THR A 230 -3.42 41.94 -46.79
CA THR A 230 -3.81 40.89 -47.75
C THR A 230 -2.65 39.93 -47.98
N LEU A 231 -2.92 38.63 -47.85
CA LEU A 231 -1.92 37.59 -48.09
C LEU A 231 -1.39 37.65 -49.52
N PRO A 232 -0.08 37.37 -49.74
CA PRO A 232 0.46 37.22 -51.08
C PRO A 232 -0.17 35.99 -51.77
N GLU A 233 0.04 35.83 -53.09
CA GLU A 233 -0.41 34.63 -53.80
C GLU A 233 0.33 33.40 -53.25
N LEU A 234 -0.38 32.57 -52.49
CA LEU A 234 0.14 31.34 -51.90
C LEU A 234 0.04 30.19 -52.90
N ARG A 235 1.15 29.51 -53.16
CA ARG A 235 1.21 28.36 -54.07
C ARG A 235 1.69 27.13 -53.34
N SER A 236 0.94 26.03 -53.50
CA SER A 236 1.34 24.72 -53.01
C SER A 236 2.75 24.37 -53.50
N GLN A 237 3.56 23.84 -52.60
CA GLN A 237 4.91 23.36 -52.91
C GLN A 237 4.94 21.83 -52.89
N GLN A 238 5.96 21.28 -53.53
CA GLN A 238 6.28 19.87 -53.50
C GLN A 238 7.77 19.69 -53.22
N THR A 239 8.10 18.72 -52.38
CA THR A 239 9.44 18.18 -52.21
C THR A 239 9.43 16.71 -52.59
N VAL A 240 10.58 16.22 -53.05
CA VAL A 240 10.79 14.79 -53.30
C VAL A 240 12.04 14.40 -52.55
N ALA A 241 11.91 13.39 -51.68
CA ALA A 241 13.05 12.74 -51.04
C ALA A 241 13.41 11.45 -51.77
N PRO A 242 14.68 11.04 -51.74
CA PRO A 242 15.12 9.77 -52.30
C PRO A 242 14.42 8.58 -51.63
N SER A 243 14.33 7.46 -52.36
CA SER A 243 13.67 6.23 -51.88
C SER A 243 14.43 5.50 -50.79
N GLY A 244 15.54 6.01 -50.26
CA GLY A 244 16.42 5.27 -49.35
C GLY A 244 15.69 4.65 -48.15
N GLN A 245 14.71 5.35 -47.57
CA GLN A 245 13.86 4.77 -46.52
C GLN A 245 12.89 3.69 -47.02
N LEU A 246 12.37 3.84 -48.24
CA LEU A 246 11.54 2.83 -48.90
C LEU A 246 12.35 1.58 -49.22
N ASP A 247 13.60 1.75 -49.65
CA ASP A 247 14.52 0.64 -49.94
C ASP A 247 14.82 -0.18 -48.66
N ASN A 248 14.82 0.49 -47.51
CA ASN A 248 14.98 -0.12 -46.19
C ASN A 248 13.69 -0.68 -45.58
N LEU A 249 12.51 -0.53 -46.22
CA LEU A 249 11.24 -1.05 -45.68
C LEU A 249 11.27 -2.55 -45.44
N GLY A 250 12.00 -3.31 -46.26
CA GLY A 250 12.18 -4.75 -46.05
C GLY A 250 12.91 -5.06 -44.74
N ALA A 251 13.98 -4.31 -44.45
CA ALA A 251 14.73 -4.44 -43.20
C ALA A 251 13.91 -3.96 -41.99
N LEU A 252 13.19 -2.84 -42.13
CA LEU A 252 12.30 -2.34 -41.08
C LEU A 252 11.16 -3.33 -40.80
N ALA A 253 10.53 -3.89 -41.82
CA ALA A 253 9.48 -4.90 -41.67
C ALA A 253 9.99 -6.17 -40.99
N ALA A 254 11.23 -6.59 -41.30
CA ALA A 254 11.88 -7.71 -40.62
C ALA A 254 12.14 -7.41 -39.14
N ALA A 255 12.70 -6.23 -38.83
CA ALA A 255 12.96 -5.80 -37.45
C ALA A 255 11.66 -5.70 -36.62
N LEU A 256 10.62 -5.08 -37.18
CA LEU A 256 9.29 -5.00 -36.53
C LEU A 256 8.66 -6.39 -36.33
N THR A 257 8.92 -7.33 -37.25
CA THR A 257 8.45 -8.70 -37.12
C THR A 257 9.15 -9.42 -35.97
N GLU A 258 10.47 -9.28 -35.86
CA GLU A 258 11.28 -9.85 -34.77
C GLU A 258 10.86 -9.27 -33.41
N GLU A 259 10.69 -7.95 -33.33
CA GLU A 259 10.22 -7.27 -32.12
C GLU A 259 8.82 -7.76 -31.70
N ARG A 260 7.89 -7.85 -32.65
CA ARG A 260 6.54 -8.41 -32.40
C ARG A 260 6.61 -9.84 -31.87
N GLU A 261 7.48 -10.68 -32.44
CA GLU A 261 7.66 -12.06 -31.98
C GLU A 261 8.24 -12.12 -30.56
N SER A 262 9.19 -11.25 -30.24
CA SER A 262 9.74 -11.08 -28.90
C SER A 262 8.66 -10.66 -27.90
N ILE A 263 7.88 -9.62 -28.20
CA ILE A 263 6.77 -9.15 -27.36
C ILE A 263 5.74 -10.27 -27.14
N HIS A 264 5.40 -11.04 -28.18
CA HIS A 264 4.50 -12.18 -28.05
C HIS A 264 5.09 -13.29 -27.16
N ALA A 265 6.40 -13.53 -27.20
CA ALA A 265 7.05 -14.49 -26.31
C ALA A 265 7.02 -14.02 -24.85
N ASP A 266 7.30 -12.75 -24.60
CA ASP A 266 7.23 -12.16 -23.26
C ASP A 266 5.81 -12.18 -22.71
N HIS A 267 4.81 -11.84 -23.52
CA HIS A 267 3.41 -11.92 -23.12
C HIS A 267 3.03 -13.36 -22.73
N ARG A 268 3.45 -14.38 -23.50
CA ARG A 268 3.22 -15.79 -23.11
C ARG A 268 3.86 -16.11 -21.75
N ARG A 269 5.10 -15.67 -21.52
CA ARG A 269 5.80 -15.88 -20.25
C ARG A 269 5.08 -15.23 -19.07
N ILE A 270 4.60 -14.00 -19.25
CA ILE A 270 3.82 -13.28 -18.23
C ILE A 270 2.52 -14.02 -17.91
N LEU A 271 1.83 -14.55 -18.93
CA LEU A 271 0.61 -15.34 -18.72
C LEU A 271 0.89 -16.64 -17.96
N GLU A 272 1.96 -17.36 -18.31
CA GLU A 272 2.37 -18.57 -17.59
C GLU A 272 2.72 -18.29 -16.13
N GLU A 273 3.47 -17.21 -15.87
CA GLU A 273 3.82 -16.78 -14.51
C GLU A 273 2.57 -16.37 -13.71
N ARG A 274 1.63 -15.66 -14.34
CA ARG A 274 0.35 -15.28 -13.73
C ARG A 274 -0.48 -16.51 -13.34
N VAL A 275 -0.56 -17.53 -14.20
CA VAL A 275 -1.27 -18.78 -13.89
C VAL A 275 -0.62 -19.47 -12.69
N ARG A 276 0.72 -19.58 -12.68
CA ARG A 276 1.46 -20.17 -11.57
C ARG A 276 1.23 -19.43 -10.24
N LEU A 277 1.23 -18.10 -10.26
CA LEU A 277 0.97 -17.29 -9.06
C LEU A 277 -0.47 -17.46 -8.56
N LEU A 278 -1.45 -17.59 -9.46
CA LEU A 278 -2.84 -17.86 -9.08
C LEU A 278 -3.00 -19.23 -8.42
N GLU A 279 -2.30 -20.26 -8.92
CA GLU A 279 -2.28 -21.60 -8.29
C GLU A 279 -1.66 -21.55 -6.88
N GLN A 280 -0.53 -20.85 -6.73
CA GLN A 280 0.11 -20.66 -5.42
C GLN A 280 -0.80 -19.90 -4.44
N LEU A 281 -1.49 -18.86 -4.91
CA LEU A 281 -2.42 -18.09 -4.10
C LEU A 281 -3.60 -18.96 -3.65
N SER A 282 -4.16 -19.78 -4.54
CA SER A 282 -5.24 -20.72 -4.21
C SER A 282 -4.81 -21.77 -3.19
N ALA A 283 -3.58 -22.29 -3.30
CA ALA A 283 -3.04 -23.23 -2.34
C ALA A 283 -2.84 -22.57 -0.96
N ALA A 284 -2.28 -21.36 -0.94
CA ALA A 284 -2.10 -20.59 0.29
C ALA A 284 -3.42 -20.26 0.98
N ASP A 285 -4.45 -19.88 0.22
CA ASP A 285 -5.79 -19.59 0.77
C ASP A 285 -6.43 -20.86 1.38
N THR A 286 -6.22 -22.03 0.76
CA THR A 286 -6.66 -23.31 1.32
C THR A 286 -5.95 -23.61 2.63
N SER A 287 -4.61 -23.51 2.68
CA SER A 287 -3.85 -23.70 3.92
C SER A 287 -4.24 -22.70 5.02
N MET A 288 -4.53 -21.45 4.65
CA MET A 288 -4.98 -20.43 5.60
C MET A 288 -6.33 -20.80 6.23
N ARG A 289 -7.29 -21.30 5.44
CA ARG A 289 -8.58 -21.79 5.97
C ARG A 289 -8.40 -22.98 6.91
N ASP A 290 -7.53 -23.92 6.57
CA ASP A 290 -7.24 -25.08 7.44
C ASP A 290 -6.64 -24.63 8.78
N LEU A 291 -5.66 -23.73 8.75
CA LEU A 291 -5.06 -23.14 9.95
C LEU A 291 -6.07 -22.34 10.78
N MET A 292 -6.98 -21.60 10.14
CA MET A 292 -8.05 -20.88 10.84
C MET A 292 -9.01 -21.86 11.54
N SER A 293 -9.33 -22.99 10.91
CA SER A 293 -10.16 -24.04 11.52
C SER A 293 -9.45 -24.71 12.70
N GLU A 294 -8.15 -25.01 12.58
CA GLU A 294 -7.35 -25.56 13.67
C GLU A 294 -7.24 -24.59 14.84
N ASN A 295 -6.98 -23.30 14.56
CA ASN A 295 -6.92 -22.26 15.58
C ASN A 295 -8.27 -22.10 16.30
N ALA A 296 -9.40 -22.12 15.57
CA ALA A 296 -10.73 -22.09 16.18
C ALA A 296 -10.97 -23.29 17.13
N ALA A 297 -10.51 -24.49 16.76
CA ALA A 297 -10.59 -25.67 17.61
C ALA A 297 -9.72 -25.54 18.87
N LEU A 298 -8.49 -25.03 18.73
CA LEU A 298 -7.58 -24.77 19.85
C LEU A 298 -8.13 -23.72 20.82
N VAL A 299 -8.73 -22.64 20.30
CA VAL A 299 -9.40 -21.61 21.10
C VAL A 299 -10.56 -22.23 21.90
N ALA A 300 -11.42 -23.03 21.27
CA ALA A 300 -12.50 -23.71 21.96
C ALA A 300 -12.00 -24.69 23.04
N GLN A 301 -10.88 -25.37 22.80
CA GLN A 301 -10.24 -26.24 23.79
C GLN A 301 -9.67 -25.43 24.96
N ALA A 302 -9.01 -24.29 24.69
CA ALA A 302 -8.50 -23.39 25.71
C ALA A 302 -9.63 -22.83 26.59
N GLU A 303 -10.78 -22.45 26.00
CA GLU A 303 -11.96 -22.04 26.76
C GLU A 303 -12.50 -23.15 27.68
N LYS A 304 -12.50 -24.41 27.20
CA LYS A 304 -12.90 -25.56 28.01
C LYS A 304 -11.95 -25.76 29.19
N PHE A 305 -10.63 -25.69 28.97
CA PHE A 305 -9.65 -25.79 30.04
C PHE A 305 -9.78 -24.62 31.03
N SER A 306 -10.00 -23.41 30.55
CA SER A 306 -10.24 -22.24 31.40
C SER A 306 -11.45 -22.45 32.33
N LYS A 307 -12.56 -22.99 31.82
CA LYS A 307 -13.74 -23.36 32.64
C LYS A 307 -13.43 -24.44 33.66
N GLN A 308 -12.64 -25.45 33.31
CA GLN A 308 -12.23 -26.51 34.24
C GLN A 308 -11.35 -25.96 35.37
N VAL A 309 -10.39 -25.09 35.06
CA VAL A 309 -9.54 -24.42 36.06
C VAL A 309 -10.39 -23.56 37.00
N ALA A 310 -11.36 -22.80 36.48
CA ALA A 310 -12.30 -22.05 37.30
C ALA A 310 -13.11 -22.97 38.25
N GLY A 311 -13.53 -24.15 37.78
CA GLY A 311 -14.22 -25.14 38.60
C GLY A 311 -13.35 -25.75 39.70
N LEU A 312 -12.05 -25.97 39.45
CA LEU A 312 -11.10 -26.46 40.46
C LEU A 312 -10.89 -25.46 41.59
N SER A 313 -10.91 -24.15 41.31
CA SER A 313 -10.85 -23.11 42.35
C SER A 313 -11.97 -23.26 43.38
N ALA A 314 -13.20 -23.55 42.92
CA ALA A 314 -14.34 -23.75 43.82
C ALA A 314 -14.17 -25.01 44.72
N VAL A 315 -13.61 -26.09 44.16
CA VAL A 315 -13.29 -27.30 44.93
C VAL A 315 -12.17 -27.02 45.95
N GLU A 316 -11.19 -26.21 45.59
CA GLU A 316 -10.12 -25.81 46.50
C GLU A 316 -10.65 -24.96 47.66
N ASP A 317 -11.58 -24.04 47.38
CA ASP A 317 -12.29 -23.25 48.41
C ASP A 317 -13.11 -24.15 49.35
N GLU A 318 -13.86 -25.11 48.81
CA GLU A 318 -14.63 -26.07 49.61
C GLU A 318 -13.72 -26.94 50.48
N ARG A 319 -12.61 -27.44 49.94
CA ARG A 319 -11.59 -28.19 50.70
C ARG A 319 -11.03 -27.35 51.85
N ASN A 320 -10.72 -26.08 51.60
CA ASN A 320 -10.21 -25.17 52.62
C ASN A 320 -11.24 -24.92 53.73
N HIS A 321 -12.53 -24.78 53.38
CA HIS A 321 -13.63 -24.66 54.34
C HIS A 321 -13.82 -25.93 55.19
N LEU A 322 -13.78 -27.12 54.56
CA LEU A 322 -13.88 -28.40 55.26
C LEU A 322 -12.70 -28.61 56.21
N ALA A 323 -11.48 -28.26 55.78
CA ALA A 323 -10.29 -28.32 56.62
C ALA A 323 -10.41 -27.43 57.86
N ALA A 324 -10.92 -26.20 57.71
CA ALA A 324 -11.19 -25.31 58.84
C ALA A 324 -12.23 -25.90 59.80
N THR A 325 -13.28 -26.53 59.27
CA THR A 325 -14.32 -27.19 60.08
C THR A 325 -13.76 -28.37 60.87
N LEU A 326 -12.97 -29.24 60.24
CA LEU A 326 -12.32 -30.38 60.90
C LEU A 326 -11.36 -29.93 62.01
N ILE A 327 -10.64 -28.83 61.80
CA ILE A 327 -9.78 -28.23 62.84
C ILE A 327 -10.64 -27.82 64.04
N SER A 328 -11.78 -27.17 63.82
CA SER A 328 -12.71 -26.77 64.87
C SER A 328 -13.30 -27.98 65.62
N GLU A 329 -13.78 -29.00 64.91
CA GLU A 329 -14.31 -30.22 65.53
C GLU A 329 -13.25 -30.97 66.34
N LYS A 330 -12.01 -31.04 65.84
CA LYS A 330 -10.89 -31.64 66.57
C LYS A 330 -10.61 -30.91 67.88
N GLN A 331 -10.70 -29.58 67.89
CA GLN A 331 -10.56 -28.78 69.11
C GLN A 331 -11.68 -29.08 70.11
N GLU A 332 -12.93 -29.18 69.66
CA GLU A 332 -14.07 -29.54 70.52
C GLU A 332 -13.93 -30.95 71.10
N LEU A 333 -13.53 -31.94 70.29
CA LEU A 333 -13.24 -33.29 70.77
C LEU A 333 -12.10 -33.30 71.79
N GLY A 334 -11.08 -32.47 71.60
CA GLY A 334 -10.02 -32.27 72.58
C GLY A 334 -10.56 -31.80 73.94
N LYS A 335 -11.48 -30.83 73.94
CA LYS A 335 -12.15 -30.36 75.17
C LYS A 335 -12.97 -31.47 75.82
N VAL A 336 -13.72 -32.24 75.04
CA VAL A 336 -14.52 -33.37 75.56
C VAL A 336 -13.61 -34.44 76.17
N ALA A 337 -12.52 -34.80 75.50
CA ALA A 337 -11.57 -35.79 76.01
C ALA A 337 -10.95 -35.35 77.35
N GLN A 338 -10.63 -34.05 77.48
CA GLN A 338 -10.14 -33.48 78.73
C GLN A 338 -11.17 -33.63 79.88
N ARG A 339 -12.43 -33.26 79.64
CA ARG A 339 -13.52 -33.41 80.63
C ARG A 339 -13.77 -34.87 81.01
N LEU A 340 -13.64 -35.78 80.06
CA LEU A 340 -13.82 -37.22 80.32
C LEU A 340 -12.68 -37.77 81.18
N SER A 341 -11.46 -37.29 80.97
CA SER A 341 -10.31 -37.60 81.83
C SER A 341 -10.52 -37.11 83.25
N GLU A 342 -11.09 -35.91 83.44
CA GLU A 342 -11.46 -35.38 84.76
C GLU A 342 -12.49 -36.29 85.44
N CYS A 343 -13.54 -36.69 84.73
CA CYS A 343 -14.59 -37.56 85.27
C CYS A 343 -14.08 -38.97 85.63
N VAL A 344 -13.13 -39.54 84.87
CA VAL A 344 -12.48 -40.82 85.21
C VAL A 344 -11.67 -40.68 86.49
N ASN A 345 -10.91 -39.58 86.64
CA ASN A 345 -10.18 -39.32 87.87
C ASN A 345 -11.13 -39.23 89.07
N ASP A 346 -12.26 -38.54 88.93
CA ASP A 346 -13.26 -38.42 90.00
C ASP A 346 -13.85 -39.78 90.38
N ARG A 347 -14.17 -40.63 89.39
CA ARG A 347 -14.66 -42.00 89.63
C ARG A 347 -13.63 -42.83 90.39
N ASP A 348 -12.35 -42.75 90.02
CA ASP A 348 -11.30 -43.54 90.68
C ASP A 348 -11.09 -43.06 92.13
N HIS A 349 -11.20 -41.75 92.40
CA HIS A 349 -11.27 -41.22 93.77
C HIS A 349 -12.49 -41.77 94.54
N PHE A 350 -13.65 -41.85 93.90
CA PHE A 350 -14.87 -42.39 94.51
C PHE A 350 -14.73 -43.89 94.83
N ALA A 351 -14.17 -44.68 93.93
CA ALA A 351 -13.89 -46.09 94.15
C ALA A 351 -12.93 -46.31 95.34
N ALA A 352 -11.89 -45.48 95.46
CA ALA A 352 -10.99 -45.50 96.61
C ALA A 352 -11.73 -45.19 97.94
N ALA A 353 -12.67 -44.24 97.92
CA ALA A 353 -13.49 -43.93 99.09
C ALA A 353 -14.41 -45.08 99.50
N LEU A 354 -15.00 -45.81 98.53
CA LEU A 354 -15.81 -47.00 98.78
C LEU A 354 -15.00 -48.12 99.43
N VAL A 355 -13.80 -48.42 98.92
CA VAL A 355 -12.89 -49.39 99.52
C VAL A 355 -12.53 -49.00 100.96
N SER A 356 -12.31 -47.72 101.22
CA SER A 356 -12.08 -47.21 102.58
C SER A 356 -13.29 -47.43 103.50
N CYS A 357 -14.51 -47.21 102.99
CA CYS A 357 -15.75 -47.49 103.73
C CYS A 357 -15.93 -48.99 104.01
N GLU A 358 -15.67 -49.87 103.04
CA GLU A 358 -15.72 -51.34 103.24
C GLU A 358 -14.72 -51.80 104.30
N GLN A 359 -13.49 -51.27 104.27
CA GLN A 359 -12.48 -51.55 105.29
C GLN A 359 -12.90 -51.06 106.68
N ALA A 360 -13.59 -49.91 106.77
CA ALA A 360 -14.16 -49.44 108.03
C ALA A 360 -15.29 -50.35 108.52
N LEU A 361 -16.17 -50.80 107.62
CA LEU A 361 -17.26 -51.74 107.95
C LEU A 361 -16.71 -53.08 108.47
N ALA A 362 -15.68 -53.62 107.82
CA ALA A 362 -15.03 -54.87 108.20
C ALA A 362 -14.39 -54.82 109.60
N LYS A 363 -14.01 -53.64 110.11
CA LYS A 363 -13.55 -53.45 111.49
C LYS A 363 -14.67 -53.48 112.53
N VAL A 364 -15.91 -53.20 112.13
CA VAL A 364 -17.08 -53.18 113.02
C VAL A 364 -17.76 -54.54 113.08
N THR A 365 -17.72 -55.33 111.99
CA THR A 365 -18.35 -56.66 111.89
C THR A 365 -18.02 -57.65 113.02
N PRO A 366 -16.79 -57.74 113.57
CA PRO A 366 -16.49 -58.69 114.64
C PRO A 366 -17.11 -58.33 116.00
N LEU A 367 -17.58 -57.09 116.18
CA LEU A 367 -18.20 -56.63 117.44
C LEU A 367 -19.68 -57.02 117.56
N LEU A 368 -20.28 -57.62 116.52
CA LEU A 368 -21.72 -57.86 116.43
C LEU A 368 -22.15 -59.33 116.62
N THR A 369 -21.22 -60.28 116.81
CA THR A 369 -21.52 -61.74 116.72
C THR A 369 -21.31 -62.57 117.99
N GLU A 370 -21.21 -61.98 119.19
CA GLU A 370 -21.39 -62.73 120.44
C GLU A 370 -22.65 -62.26 121.18
N SER A 371 -23.64 -63.14 121.28
CA SER A 371 -24.97 -62.90 121.82
C SER A 371 -24.96 -62.64 123.34
N THR A 372 -25.27 -61.42 123.74
CA THR A 372 -25.95 -61.11 125.01
C THR A 372 -27.06 -60.07 124.76
N PRO A 373 -28.21 -60.15 125.47
CA PRO A 373 -29.43 -59.42 125.14
C PRO A 373 -29.35 -57.92 125.47
N ALA A 374 -30.18 -57.15 124.78
CA ALA A 374 -30.17 -55.69 124.67
C ALA A 374 -30.07 -54.90 125.99
N SER A 375 -29.00 -54.10 126.11
CA SER A 375 -29.04 -52.69 126.56
C SER A 375 -27.66 -52.06 126.37
N THR A 376 -27.60 -50.89 125.70
CA THR A 376 -26.43 -50.05 125.36
C THR A 376 -25.57 -50.45 124.16
N LEU A 377 -26.12 -50.30 122.96
CA LEU A 377 -25.33 -50.00 121.74
C LEU A 377 -24.73 -48.58 121.87
N PRO A 378 -23.45 -48.34 121.56
CA PRO A 378 -22.93 -46.98 121.44
C PRO A 378 -23.49 -46.33 120.17
N ASP A 379 -24.45 -45.42 120.37
CA ASP A 379 -25.17 -44.60 119.40
C ASP A 379 -24.32 -43.78 118.39
N PRO A 380 -23.05 -43.37 118.62
CA PRO A 380 -22.34 -42.49 117.67
C PRO A 380 -21.88 -43.17 116.37
N ALA A 381 -21.37 -44.41 116.46
CA ALA A 381 -20.71 -45.06 115.32
C ALA A 381 -21.70 -45.51 114.23
N PHE A 382 -22.92 -45.87 114.63
CA PHE A 382 -23.99 -46.27 113.71
C PHE A 382 -24.71 -45.06 113.09
N ALA A 383 -24.67 -43.90 113.75
CA ALA A 383 -25.13 -42.64 113.16
C ALA A 383 -24.13 -42.15 112.08
N GLU A 384 -22.83 -42.14 112.37
CA GLU A 384 -21.80 -41.71 111.42
C GLU A 384 -21.72 -42.61 110.17
N LEU A 385 -21.79 -43.94 110.34
CA LEU A 385 -21.84 -44.87 109.21
C LEU A 385 -23.08 -44.68 108.34
N ARG A 386 -24.23 -44.41 108.96
CA ARG A 386 -25.50 -44.17 108.26
C ARG A 386 -25.47 -42.85 107.50
N ASP A 387 -24.90 -41.79 108.08
CA ASP A 387 -24.74 -40.50 107.40
C ASP A 387 -23.74 -40.57 106.25
N ARG A 388 -22.63 -41.31 106.43
CA ARG A 388 -21.68 -41.58 105.35
C ARG A 388 -22.30 -42.41 104.22
N LEU A 389 -23.12 -43.41 104.55
CA LEU A 389 -23.83 -44.21 103.56
C LEU A 389 -24.88 -43.38 102.82
N ASN A 390 -25.65 -42.56 103.52
CA ASN A 390 -26.64 -41.67 102.90
C ASN A 390 -25.97 -40.61 102.00
N SER A 391 -24.87 -40.00 102.44
CA SER A 391 -24.08 -39.06 101.62
C SER A 391 -23.46 -39.74 100.39
N ALA A 392 -23.06 -41.02 100.51
CA ALA A 392 -22.58 -41.81 99.38
C ALA A 392 -23.72 -42.14 98.39
N ILE A 393 -24.92 -42.46 98.89
CA ILE A 393 -26.11 -42.71 98.06
C ILE A 393 -26.52 -41.44 97.31
N GLU A 394 -26.55 -40.27 97.98
CA GLU A 394 -26.86 -38.98 97.32
C GLU A 394 -25.82 -38.61 96.26
N ARG A 395 -24.52 -38.79 96.55
CA ARG A 395 -23.47 -38.57 95.53
C ARG A 395 -23.58 -39.53 94.36
N ASN A 396 -23.95 -40.78 94.59
CA ASN A 396 -24.14 -41.75 93.52
C ASN A 396 -25.37 -41.39 92.66
N ALA A 397 -26.46 -40.94 93.27
CA ALA A 397 -27.62 -40.42 92.54
C ALA A 397 -27.28 -39.17 91.71
N HIS A 398 -26.41 -38.29 92.22
CA HIS A 398 -25.91 -37.13 91.47
C HIS A 398 -25.04 -37.54 90.27
N LEU A 399 -24.10 -38.48 90.46
CA LEU A 399 -23.28 -39.03 89.38
C LEU A 399 -24.11 -39.76 88.33
N GLU A 400 -25.14 -40.51 88.74
CA GLU A 400 -26.09 -41.12 87.80
C GLU A 400 -26.86 -40.06 87.02
N ALA A 401 -27.28 -38.96 87.64
CA ALA A 401 -27.95 -37.86 86.97
C ALA A 401 -27.04 -37.11 85.99
N GLU A 402 -25.77 -36.85 86.34
CA GLU A 402 -24.78 -36.25 85.44
C GLU A 402 -24.45 -37.16 84.25
N LEU A 403 -24.31 -38.47 84.49
CA LEU A 403 -24.11 -39.45 83.44
C LEU A 403 -25.32 -39.52 82.50
N ASP A 404 -26.54 -39.48 83.04
CA ASP A 404 -27.77 -39.48 82.21
C ASP A 404 -27.92 -38.16 81.44
N ALA A 405 -27.48 -37.02 81.99
CA ALA A 405 -27.42 -35.74 81.29
C ALA A 405 -26.38 -35.75 80.15
N HIS A 406 -25.21 -36.34 80.36
CA HIS A 406 -24.16 -36.48 79.34
C HIS A 406 -24.55 -37.46 78.23
N VAL A 407 -25.23 -38.56 78.58
CA VAL A 407 -25.78 -39.52 77.58
C VAL A 407 -26.88 -38.88 76.72
N ARG A 408 -27.60 -37.88 77.25
CA ARG A 408 -28.66 -37.19 76.51
C ARG A 408 -28.17 -36.05 75.62
N THR A 409 -26.97 -35.50 75.84
CA THR A 409 -26.66 -34.20 75.25
C THR A 409 -25.89 -34.18 73.94
N ILE A 410 -24.92 -35.04 73.61
CA ILE A 410 -24.18 -34.84 72.33
C ILE A 410 -23.73 -36.16 71.67
N SER A 411 -24.36 -36.47 70.53
CA SER A 411 -23.94 -37.41 69.48
C SER A 411 -23.93 -38.92 69.79
N TRP A 412 -24.74 -39.68 69.04
CA TRP A 412 -24.94 -41.14 69.16
C TRP A 412 -23.66 -41.98 69.04
N ARG A 413 -22.61 -41.44 68.42
CA ARG A 413 -21.33 -42.13 68.24
C ARG A 413 -20.50 -42.21 69.52
N ILE A 414 -20.68 -41.29 70.47
CA ILE A 414 -19.92 -41.24 71.73
C ILE A 414 -20.62 -42.09 72.83
N THR A 415 -21.94 -42.24 72.77
CA THR A 415 -22.73 -42.89 73.84
C THR A 415 -22.80 -44.43 73.77
N LYS A 416 -22.28 -45.05 72.69
CA LYS A 416 -22.34 -46.51 72.47
C LYS A 416 -21.57 -47.33 73.54
N PRO A 417 -20.38 -46.95 74.02
CA PRO A 417 -19.68 -47.66 75.08
C PRO A 417 -20.35 -47.49 76.46
N LEU A 418 -20.87 -46.29 76.76
CA LEU A 418 -21.50 -45.97 78.06
C LEU A 418 -22.83 -46.71 78.27
N ARG A 419 -23.60 -46.97 77.20
CA ARG A 419 -24.79 -47.83 77.26
C ARG A 419 -24.49 -49.28 77.65
N ARG A 420 -23.28 -49.78 77.40
CA ARG A 420 -22.86 -51.15 77.76
C ARG A 420 -22.62 -51.32 79.27
N VAL A 421 -22.13 -50.28 79.94
CA VAL A 421 -21.92 -50.28 81.40
C VAL A 421 -23.25 -50.34 82.16
N ARG A 422 -24.29 -49.64 81.66
CA ARG A 422 -25.65 -49.65 82.23
C ARG A 422 -26.33 -51.04 82.20
N VAL A 423 -25.99 -51.89 81.24
CA VAL A 423 -26.57 -53.25 81.12
C VAL A 423 -25.93 -54.23 82.12
N MET A 424 -24.64 -54.05 82.45
CA MET A 424 -23.92 -54.94 83.36
C MET A 424 -24.33 -54.78 84.84
N GLY A 425 -24.78 -53.59 85.27
CA GLY A 425 -25.18 -53.37 86.67
C GLY A 425 -26.51 -54.02 87.10
N ARG A 426 -27.38 -54.42 86.15
CA ARG A 426 -28.72 -54.97 86.48
C ARG A 426 -28.78 -56.49 86.70
N HIS A 427 -27.73 -57.24 86.39
CA HIS A 427 -27.79 -58.72 86.36
C HIS A 427 -27.09 -59.42 87.55
N GLY A 428 -26.63 -58.67 88.56
CA GLY A 428 -26.07 -59.23 89.79
C GLY A 428 -27.07 -59.32 90.94
N ARG A 429 -28.04 -60.26 90.89
CA ARG A 429 -28.73 -60.77 92.09
C ARG A 429 -28.77 -62.30 92.01
N ILE A 430 -28.11 -62.89 93.00
CA ILE A 430 -27.84 -64.31 93.23
C ILE A 430 -29.13 -65.03 93.71
N SER A 431 -29.32 -66.27 93.25
CA SER A 431 -29.84 -67.36 94.10
C SER A 431 -28.67 -68.20 94.56
#